data_AF-A0A951EVT6-F1
#
_entry.id   AF-A0A951EVT6-F1
#
_cell.length_a   1.000
_cell.length_b   1.000
_cell.length_c   1.000
_cell.angle_alpha   90.00
_cell.angle_beta   90.00
_cell.angle_gamma   90.00
#
_symmetry.space_group_name_H-M   'P 1'
#
loop_
_entity.id
_entity.type
_entity.pdbx_description
1 polymer ?
#
loop_
_entity_poly.entity_id
_entity_poly.type
_entity_poly.pdbx_seq_one_letter_code
_entity_poly.pdbx_strand_id
1 'polypeptide(L)'
;MTVDLKDAVDIDTWLSRRRVVGALSGRCSAEDAESLRAIRTGKLYRQWRLTWHDFCRKRVGMDRSLADGIIRNLEEFGPAFFHIGSVVRISPQTFRRIQSFVTESGLSYEGRIIPLDGAHADHLAAAVNDLRKRTAQTDSAGRLRRAQRSLKNALSNLETVTTMEMDLLERQALQATFQHAMEKLGRLSCGK
;
A
#
# COMPACT_ATOMS: atom_id res chain seq x y z
N MET A 1 23.81 -11.46 -29.00
CA MET A 1 22.88 -12.36 -28.29
C MET A 1 21.60 -12.41 -29.12
N THR A 2 21.45 -13.46 -29.92
CA THR A 2 20.27 -13.74 -30.75
C THR A 2 19.13 -14.08 -29.81
N VAL A 3 18.07 -13.27 -29.84
CA VAL A 3 16.83 -13.56 -29.11
C VAL A 3 16.12 -14.67 -29.87
N ASP A 4 15.68 -15.71 -29.16
CA ASP A 4 15.03 -16.88 -29.75
C ASP A 4 13.65 -16.47 -30.29
N LEU A 5 13.27 -16.96 -31.48
CA LEU A 5 11.94 -16.78 -32.06
C LEU A 5 10.84 -17.25 -31.10
N LYS A 6 11.14 -18.24 -30.26
CA LYS A 6 10.25 -18.75 -29.22
C LYS A 6 9.88 -17.67 -28.19
N ASP A 7 10.86 -16.88 -27.72
CA ASP A 7 10.62 -15.79 -26.75
C ASP A 7 9.74 -14.69 -27.34
N ALA A 8 9.89 -14.41 -28.64
CA ALA A 8 9.06 -13.42 -29.34
C ALA A 8 7.59 -13.87 -29.45
N VAL A 9 7.36 -15.13 -29.84
CA VAL A 9 6.03 -15.73 -29.94
C VAL A 9 5.36 -15.83 -28.57
N ASP A 10 6.12 -16.18 -27.53
CA ASP A 10 5.60 -16.26 -26.16
C ASP A 10 5.14 -14.88 -25.64
N ILE A 11 5.87 -13.80 -25.96
CA ILE A 11 5.47 -12.44 -25.55
C ILE A 11 4.26 -11.94 -26.33
N ASP A 12 4.17 -12.20 -27.64
CA ASP A 12 3.00 -11.79 -28.43
C ASP A 12 1.75 -12.58 -28.02
N THR A 13 1.92 -13.85 -27.63
CA THR A 13 0.86 -14.69 -27.02
C THR A 13 0.43 -14.11 -25.67
N TRP A 14 1.38 -13.74 -24.80
CA TRP A 14 1.10 -13.09 -23.52
C TRP A 14 0.37 -11.74 -23.71
N LEU A 15 0.85 -10.88 -24.62
CA LEU A 15 0.22 -9.59 -24.94
C LEU A 15 -1.21 -9.77 -25.43
N SER A 16 -1.45 -10.78 -26.26
CA SER A 16 -2.78 -11.10 -26.78
C SER A 16 -3.72 -11.57 -25.66
N ARG A 17 -3.26 -12.50 -24.81
CA ARG A 17 -4.02 -12.97 -23.64
C ARG A 17 -4.35 -11.82 -22.69
N ARG A 18 -3.36 -10.97 -22.40
CA ARG A 18 -3.53 -9.83 -21.49
C ARG A 18 -4.46 -8.76 -22.06
N ARG A 19 -4.48 -8.52 -23.37
CA ARG A 19 -5.46 -7.59 -23.98
C ARG A 19 -6.89 -8.08 -23.82
N VAL A 20 -7.11 -9.40 -23.89
CA VAL A 20 -8.43 -10.01 -23.68
C VAL A 20 -8.84 -9.97 -22.21
N VAL A 21 -7.93 -10.30 -21.28
CA VAL A 21 -8.24 -10.41 -19.84
C VAL A 21 -8.16 -9.07 -19.09
N GLY A 22 -7.14 -8.26 -19.40
CA GLY A 22 -6.89 -6.97 -18.77
C GLY A 22 -7.90 -5.88 -19.15
N ALA A 23 -8.51 -5.97 -20.33
CA ALA A 23 -9.59 -5.07 -20.75
C ALA A 23 -10.89 -5.29 -19.95
N LEU A 24 -11.12 -6.51 -19.45
CA LEU A 24 -12.36 -6.86 -18.75
C LEU A 24 -12.38 -6.46 -17.27
N SER A 25 -11.22 -6.14 -16.66
CA SER A 25 -11.16 -5.80 -15.23
C SER A 25 -10.24 -4.64 -14.85
N GLY A 26 -9.35 -4.19 -15.75
CA GLY A 26 -8.28 -3.24 -15.40
C GLY A 26 -7.29 -3.78 -14.36
N ARG A 27 -7.33 -5.07 -14.02
CA ARG A 27 -6.49 -5.73 -13.01
C ARG A 27 -5.37 -6.52 -13.68
N CYS A 28 -4.19 -6.51 -13.07
CA CYS A 28 -3.08 -7.38 -13.43
C CYS A 28 -3.24 -8.70 -12.66
N SER A 29 -3.21 -9.84 -13.32
CA SER A 29 -3.12 -11.15 -12.65
C SER A 29 -1.71 -11.36 -12.08
N ALA A 30 -1.54 -12.38 -11.23
CA ALA A 30 -0.22 -12.76 -10.73
C ALA A 30 0.68 -13.24 -11.87
N GLU A 31 0.11 -14.02 -12.79
CA GLU A 31 0.76 -14.57 -13.98
C GLU A 31 1.18 -13.45 -14.95
N ASP A 32 0.36 -12.41 -15.09
CA ASP A 32 0.72 -11.23 -15.88
C ASP A 32 1.87 -10.45 -15.25
N ALA A 33 1.86 -10.31 -13.92
CA ALA A 33 2.93 -9.62 -13.20
C ALA A 33 4.26 -10.39 -13.33
N GLU A 34 4.23 -11.72 -13.20
CA GLU A 34 5.40 -12.59 -13.39
C GLU A 34 5.93 -12.51 -14.82
N SER A 35 5.05 -12.57 -15.82
CA SER A 35 5.42 -12.42 -17.23
C SER A 35 6.06 -11.05 -17.50
N LEU A 36 5.48 -9.97 -16.94
CA LEU A 36 6.03 -8.62 -17.05
C LEU A 36 7.41 -8.50 -16.39
N ARG A 37 7.62 -9.12 -15.22
CA ARG A 37 8.92 -9.19 -14.55
C ARG A 37 9.93 -9.95 -15.41
N ALA A 38 9.57 -11.11 -15.94
CA ALA A 38 10.43 -11.92 -16.80
C ALA A 38 10.89 -11.14 -18.05
N ILE A 39 9.97 -10.45 -18.74
CA ILE A 39 10.28 -9.60 -19.90
C ILE A 39 11.25 -8.47 -19.51
N ARG A 40 11.03 -7.84 -18.36
CA ARG A 40 11.87 -6.74 -17.87
C ARG A 40 13.28 -7.22 -17.53
N THR A 41 13.38 -8.28 -16.75
CA THR A 41 14.65 -8.84 -16.26
C THR A 41 15.47 -9.45 -17.40
N GLY A 42 14.83 -10.21 -18.29
CA GLY A 42 15.44 -10.77 -19.49
C GLY A 42 15.73 -9.73 -20.57
N LYS A 43 15.29 -8.48 -20.40
CA LYS A 43 15.40 -7.39 -21.39
C LYS A 43 14.83 -7.78 -22.76
N LEU A 44 13.84 -8.67 -22.79
CA LEU A 44 13.29 -9.26 -24.01
C LEU A 44 12.66 -8.20 -24.93
N TYR A 45 12.21 -7.07 -24.35
CA TYR A 45 11.74 -5.90 -25.09
C TYR A 45 12.75 -5.32 -26.09
N ARG A 46 14.05 -5.61 -25.93
CA ARG A 46 15.11 -5.18 -26.87
C ARG A 46 15.01 -5.84 -28.23
N GLN A 47 14.32 -6.97 -28.37
CA GLN A 47 14.17 -7.63 -29.66
C GLN A 47 13.44 -6.77 -30.70
N TRP A 48 12.54 -5.89 -30.25
CA TRP A 48 11.87 -4.90 -31.10
C TRP A 48 12.63 -3.58 -31.22
N ARG A 49 13.89 -3.52 -30.75
CA ARG A 49 14.70 -2.30 -30.67
C ARG A 49 14.00 -1.18 -29.88
N LEU A 50 13.14 -1.55 -28.94
CA LEU A 50 12.42 -0.61 -28.09
C LEU A 50 13.17 -0.39 -26.77
N THR A 51 13.01 0.80 -26.19
CA THR A 51 13.32 1.01 -24.78
C THR A 51 12.25 0.35 -23.90
N TRP A 52 12.54 0.16 -22.60
CA TRP A 52 11.52 -0.34 -21.68
C TRP A 52 10.29 0.55 -21.62
N HIS A 53 10.51 1.87 -21.65
CA HIS A 53 9.44 2.86 -21.69
C HIS A 53 8.60 2.73 -22.96
N ASP A 54 9.24 2.66 -24.13
CA ASP A 54 8.55 2.48 -25.42
C ASP A 54 7.78 1.16 -25.47
N PHE A 55 8.35 0.08 -24.95
CA PHE A 55 7.68 -1.21 -24.88
C PHE A 55 6.41 -1.15 -24.02
N CYS A 56 6.50 -0.59 -22.81
CA CYS A 56 5.35 -0.41 -21.93
C CYS A 56 4.23 0.37 -22.63
N ARG A 57 4.58 1.50 -23.26
CA ARG A 57 3.60 2.39 -23.88
C ARG A 57 3.02 1.82 -25.18
N LYS A 58 3.87 1.33 -26.09
CA LYS A 58 3.49 0.95 -27.47
C LYS A 58 3.00 -0.49 -27.59
N ARG A 59 3.50 -1.42 -26.76
CA ARG A 59 3.13 -2.84 -26.84
C ARG A 59 2.18 -3.25 -25.73
N VAL A 60 2.53 -2.92 -24.48
CA VAL A 60 1.78 -3.32 -23.27
C VAL A 60 0.54 -2.43 -23.05
N GLY A 61 0.56 -1.19 -23.54
CA GLY A 61 -0.54 -0.23 -23.40
C GLY A 61 -0.62 0.39 -22.00
N MET A 62 0.50 0.56 -21.31
CA MET A 62 0.56 1.20 -19.99
C MET A 62 1.77 2.12 -19.84
N ASP A 63 1.69 3.03 -18.88
CA ASP A 63 2.85 3.82 -18.49
C ASP A 63 3.94 2.97 -17.85
N ARG A 64 5.20 3.36 -18.08
CA ARG A 64 6.36 2.71 -17.46
C ARG A 64 6.25 2.68 -15.94
N SER A 65 5.80 3.76 -15.32
CA SER A 65 5.65 3.87 -13.86
C SER A 65 4.66 2.84 -13.31
N LEU A 66 3.59 2.56 -14.04
CA LEU A 66 2.63 1.52 -13.70
C LEU A 66 3.25 0.12 -13.83
N ALA A 67 3.98 -0.14 -14.93
CA ALA A 67 4.69 -1.40 -15.14
C ALA A 67 5.72 -1.68 -14.04
N ASP A 68 6.58 -0.68 -13.74
CA ASP A 68 7.59 -0.76 -12.68
C ASP A 68 6.91 -0.96 -11.30
N GLY A 69 5.74 -0.34 -11.08
CA GLY A 69 4.94 -0.52 -9.87
C GLY A 69 4.35 -1.92 -9.71
N ILE A 70 3.88 -2.54 -10.80
CA ILE A 70 3.39 -3.93 -10.80
C ILE A 70 4.53 -4.89 -10.43
N ILE A 71 5.69 -4.75 -11.07
CA ILE A 71 6.87 -5.58 -10.78
C ILE A 71 7.28 -5.43 -9.32
N ARG A 72 7.36 -4.19 -8.82
CA ARG A 72 7.72 -3.95 -7.41
C ARG A 72 6.72 -4.59 -6.44
N ASN A 73 5.41 -4.51 -6.71
CA ASN A 73 4.41 -5.13 -5.85
C ASN A 73 4.52 -6.67 -5.86
N LEU A 74 4.88 -7.27 -7.00
CA LEU A 74 5.15 -8.71 -7.08
C LEU A 74 6.39 -9.10 -6.28
N GLU A 75 7.47 -8.33 -6.40
CA GLU A 75 8.71 -8.60 -5.66
C GLU A 75 8.51 -8.41 -4.15
N GLU A 76 7.70 -7.44 -3.74
CA GLU A 76 7.47 -7.13 -2.32
C GLU A 76 6.47 -8.07 -1.65
N PHE A 77 5.38 -8.42 -2.34
CA PHE A 77 4.23 -9.12 -1.74
C PHE A 77 3.96 -10.51 -2.33
N GLY A 78 4.63 -10.86 -3.43
CA GLY A 78 4.38 -12.08 -4.15
C GLY A 78 3.01 -12.16 -4.84
N PRO A 79 2.65 -13.35 -5.36
CA PRO A 79 1.40 -13.60 -6.09
C PRO A 79 0.13 -13.30 -5.27
N ALA A 80 0.19 -13.47 -3.94
CA ALA A 80 -0.95 -13.29 -3.04
C ALA A 80 -1.57 -11.88 -3.13
N PHE A 81 -0.76 -10.85 -3.39
CA PHE A 81 -1.24 -9.49 -3.62
C PHE A 81 -2.18 -9.39 -4.82
N PHE A 82 -1.85 -10.06 -5.92
CA PHE A 82 -2.66 -10.04 -7.14
C PHE A 82 -3.88 -10.93 -7.03
N HIS A 83 -3.79 -12.07 -6.33
CA HIS A 83 -4.97 -12.91 -6.06
C HIS A 83 -6.00 -12.19 -5.18
N ILE A 84 -5.56 -11.54 -4.09
CA ILE A 84 -6.47 -10.72 -3.27
C ILE A 84 -6.96 -9.51 -4.08
N GLY A 85 -6.07 -8.91 -4.88
CA GLY A 85 -6.37 -7.80 -5.78
C GLY A 85 -7.38 -8.12 -6.88
N SER A 86 -7.49 -9.39 -7.31
CA SER A 86 -8.44 -9.84 -8.34
C SER A 86 -9.88 -9.85 -7.82
N VAL A 87 -10.04 -10.03 -6.50
CA VAL A 87 -11.32 -10.03 -5.80
C VAL A 87 -11.62 -8.62 -5.25
N VAL A 88 -10.72 -8.06 -4.45
CA VAL A 88 -10.92 -6.77 -3.76
C VAL A 88 -9.94 -5.72 -4.27
N ARG A 89 -10.41 -4.49 -4.53
CA ARG A 89 -9.49 -3.35 -4.72
C ARG A 89 -8.67 -3.14 -3.46
N ILE A 90 -7.35 -3.33 -3.55
CA ILE A 90 -6.41 -3.18 -2.43
C ILE A 90 -5.21 -2.34 -2.84
N SER A 91 -4.82 -1.38 -2.01
CA SER A 91 -3.58 -0.62 -2.21
C SER A 91 -2.39 -1.34 -1.56
N PRO A 92 -1.15 -1.13 -2.03
CA PRO A 92 0.05 -1.68 -1.40
C PRO A 92 0.13 -1.40 0.10
N GLN A 93 -0.16 -0.16 0.52
CA GLN A 93 -0.17 0.22 1.92
C GLN A 93 -1.21 -0.56 2.73
N THR A 94 -2.40 -0.81 2.16
CA THR A 94 -3.44 -1.58 2.83
C THR A 94 -3.05 -3.05 2.92
N PHE A 95 -2.44 -3.60 1.88
CA PHE A 95 -1.95 -4.98 1.88
C PHE A 95 -0.92 -5.21 2.97
N ARG A 96 0.07 -4.33 3.12
CA ARG A 96 1.08 -4.39 4.21
C ARG A 96 0.45 -4.52 5.60
N ARG A 97 -0.68 -3.86 5.84
CA ARG A 97 -1.37 -3.89 7.14
C ARG A 97 -2.02 -5.24 7.43
N ILE A 98 -2.43 -5.96 6.40
CA ILE A 98 -3.06 -7.27 6.53
C ILE A 98 -2.10 -8.42 6.22
N GLN A 99 -0.86 -8.12 5.83
CA GLN A 99 0.12 -9.10 5.35
C GLN A 99 0.41 -10.19 6.39
N SER A 100 0.39 -9.87 7.68
CA SER A 100 0.56 -10.85 8.76
C SER A 100 -0.54 -11.93 8.81
N PHE A 101 -1.67 -11.70 8.14
CA PHE A 101 -2.77 -12.64 8.02
C PHE A 101 -2.70 -13.45 6.72
N VAL A 102 -1.80 -13.10 5.80
CA VAL A 102 -1.66 -13.79 4.51
C VAL A 102 -0.58 -14.87 4.66
N THR A 103 -0.97 -16.11 4.40
CA THR A 103 -0.09 -17.29 4.41
C THR A 103 0.04 -17.86 3.01
N GLU A 104 0.98 -18.79 2.80
CA GLU A 104 1.12 -19.51 1.53
C GLU A 104 -0.18 -20.24 1.13
N SER A 105 -0.89 -20.80 2.12
CA SER A 105 -2.13 -21.55 1.92
C SER A 105 -3.37 -20.66 1.78
N GLY A 106 -3.28 -19.37 2.11
CA GLY A 106 -4.39 -18.42 2.00
C GLY A 106 -4.47 -17.37 3.09
N LEU A 107 -5.60 -16.67 3.15
CA LEU A 107 -5.86 -15.64 4.16
C LEU A 107 -6.36 -16.28 5.47
N SER A 108 -5.59 -16.15 6.54
CA SER A 108 -5.98 -16.54 7.90
C SER A 108 -6.99 -15.55 8.47
N TYR A 109 -8.21 -16.02 8.70
CA TYR A 109 -9.31 -15.23 9.24
C TYR A 109 -10.17 -16.08 10.18
N GLU A 110 -10.38 -15.61 11.42
CA GLU A 110 -11.21 -16.27 12.44
C GLU A 110 -10.86 -17.75 12.69
N GLY A 111 -9.57 -18.07 12.69
CA GLY A 111 -9.08 -19.44 12.91
C GLY A 111 -9.26 -20.37 11.70
N ARG A 112 -9.65 -19.84 10.53
CA ARG A 112 -9.77 -20.57 9.27
C ARG A 112 -8.81 -19.99 8.22
N ILE A 113 -8.44 -20.81 7.25
CA ILE A 113 -7.66 -20.38 6.08
C ILE A 113 -8.64 -20.27 4.91
N ILE A 114 -8.76 -19.07 4.34
CA ILE A 114 -9.56 -18.80 3.15
C ILE A 114 -8.63 -18.87 1.93
N PRO A 115 -8.86 -19.80 0.98
CA PRO A 115 -8.08 -19.88 -0.25
C PRO A 115 -8.11 -18.58 -1.05
N LEU A 116 -7.01 -18.27 -1.75
CA LEU A 116 -6.89 -17.07 -2.60
C LEU A 116 -7.37 -17.36 -4.03
N ASP A 117 -8.58 -17.89 -4.17
CA ASP A 117 -9.18 -18.23 -5.44
C ASP A 117 -10.49 -17.46 -5.71
N GLY A 118 -11.00 -17.58 -6.93
CA GLY A 118 -12.27 -16.97 -7.32
C GLY A 118 -13.51 -17.63 -6.71
N ALA A 119 -13.42 -18.89 -6.28
CA ALA A 119 -14.56 -19.62 -5.69
C ALA A 119 -14.93 -19.07 -4.31
N HIS A 120 -13.95 -18.56 -3.57
CA HIS A 120 -14.13 -17.96 -2.25
C HIS A 120 -14.14 -16.43 -2.29
N ALA A 121 -14.35 -15.82 -3.46
CA ALA A 121 -14.25 -14.38 -3.66
C ALA A 121 -15.07 -13.55 -2.66
N ASP A 122 -16.33 -13.90 -2.41
CA ASP A 122 -17.18 -13.15 -1.49
C ASP A 122 -16.69 -13.24 -0.05
N HIS A 123 -16.29 -14.44 0.40
CA HIS A 123 -15.73 -14.66 1.73
C HIS A 123 -14.38 -13.95 1.92
N LEU A 124 -13.51 -14.03 0.90
CA LEU A 124 -12.23 -13.35 0.89
C LEU A 124 -12.42 -11.82 0.94
N ALA A 125 -13.41 -11.30 0.20
CA ALA A 125 -13.74 -9.88 0.20
C ALA A 125 -14.22 -9.39 1.57
N ALA A 126 -15.12 -10.14 2.21
CA ALA A 126 -15.61 -9.84 3.55
C ALA A 126 -14.45 -9.83 4.56
N ALA A 127 -13.64 -10.89 4.59
CA ALA A 127 -12.52 -11.02 5.51
C ALA A 127 -11.49 -9.88 5.35
N VAL A 128 -11.12 -9.54 4.11
CA VAL A 128 -10.19 -8.43 3.82
C VAL A 128 -10.78 -7.10 4.30
N ASN A 129 -12.06 -6.84 4.07
CA ASN A 129 -12.70 -5.59 4.50
C ASN A 129 -12.77 -5.47 6.03
N ASP A 130 -13.00 -6.56 6.73
CA ASP A 130 -13.02 -6.56 8.20
C ASP A 130 -11.62 -6.40 8.79
N LEU A 131 -10.60 -7.07 8.23
CA LEU A 131 -9.20 -6.87 8.62
C LEU A 131 -8.75 -5.42 8.40
N ARG A 132 -9.19 -4.77 7.31
CA ARG A 132 -8.94 -3.34 7.07
C ARG A 132 -9.52 -2.47 8.18
N LYS A 133 -10.75 -2.72 8.59
CA LYS A 133 -11.40 -1.96 9.68
C LYS A 133 -10.66 -2.16 11.00
N ARG A 134 -10.33 -3.41 11.35
CA ARG A 134 -9.63 -3.76 12.61
C ARG A 134 -8.24 -3.10 12.68
N THR A 135 -7.48 -3.17 11.60
CA THR A 135 -6.15 -2.55 11.53
C THR A 135 -6.20 -1.02 11.50
N ALA A 136 -7.24 -0.42 10.91
CA ALA A 136 -7.52 1.02 10.95
C ALA A 136 -7.83 1.52 12.35
N GLN A 137 -8.72 0.83 13.06
CA GLN A 137 -9.09 1.18 14.44
C GLN A 137 -7.89 1.08 15.39
N THR A 138 -7.06 0.04 15.23
CA THR A 138 -5.86 -0.14 16.05
C THR A 138 -4.85 1.00 15.86
N ASP A 139 -4.64 1.45 14.62
CA ASP A 139 -3.74 2.58 14.33
C ASP A 139 -4.28 3.90 14.89
N SER A 140 -5.56 4.21 14.69
CA SER A 140 -6.19 5.41 15.27
C SER A 140 -6.11 5.43 16.80
N ALA A 141 -6.41 4.31 17.45
CA ALA A 141 -6.28 4.17 18.91
C ALA A 141 -4.82 4.35 19.37
N GLY A 142 -3.85 3.79 18.64
CA GLY A 142 -2.42 3.95 18.93
C GLY A 142 -1.93 5.38 18.76
N ARG A 143 -2.41 6.09 17.73
CA ARG A 143 -2.10 7.51 17.50
C ARG A 143 -2.69 8.40 18.59
N LEU A 144 -3.94 8.15 18.98
CA LEU A 144 -4.58 8.88 20.08
C LEU A 144 -3.82 8.68 21.41
N ARG A 145 -3.48 7.43 21.76
CA ARG A 145 -2.70 7.15 22.97
C ARG A 145 -1.33 7.83 22.98
N ARG A 146 -0.63 7.86 21.83
CA ARG A 146 0.64 8.58 21.69
C ARG A 146 0.46 10.08 21.87
N ALA A 147 -0.57 10.67 21.26
CA ALA A 147 -0.89 12.09 21.43
C ALA A 147 -1.20 12.43 22.90
N GLN A 148 -2.02 11.61 23.58
CA GLN A 148 -2.33 11.77 25.01
C GLN A 148 -1.07 11.72 25.88
N ARG A 149 -0.18 10.74 25.63
CA ARG A 149 1.09 10.63 26.37
C ARG A 149 1.98 11.84 26.13
N SER A 150 2.09 12.29 24.88
CA SER A 150 2.89 13.47 24.54
C SER A 150 2.36 14.72 25.26
N LEU A 151 1.03 14.91 25.31
CA LEU A 151 0.42 16.01 26.03
C LEU A 151 0.70 15.94 27.54
N LYS A 152 0.55 14.76 28.15
CA LYS A 152 0.85 14.54 29.58
C LYS A 152 2.31 14.89 29.90
N ASN A 153 3.24 14.43 29.07
CA ASN A 153 4.67 14.72 29.26
C ASN A 153 4.96 16.22 29.10
N ALA A 154 4.34 16.88 28.11
CA ALA A 154 4.50 18.31 27.92
C ALA A 154 4.00 19.11 29.14
N LEU A 155 2.83 18.75 29.70
CA LEU A 155 2.30 19.38 30.91
C LEU A 155 3.23 19.20 32.11
N SER A 156 3.76 17.99 32.33
CA SER A 156 4.70 17.71 33.43
C SER A 156 6.02 18.49 33.30
N ASN A 157 6.53 18.64 32.07
CA ASN A 157 7.71 19.48 31.83
C ASN A 157 7.42 20.96 32.13
N LEU A 158 6.22 21.44 31.79
CA LEU A 158 5.83 22.83 32.05
C LEU A 158 5.67 23.11 33.55
N GLU A 159 5.11 22.18 34.31
CA GLU A 159 5.07 22.26 35.78
C GLU A 159 6.48 22.43 36.36
N THR A 160 7.46 21.71 35.82
CA THR A 160 8.87 21.83 36.23
C THR A 160 9.42 23.23 35.91
N VAL A 161 9.17 23.75 34.71
CA VAL A 161 9.64 25.08 34.28
C VAL A 161 9.01 26.20 35.13
N THR A 162 7.75 26.07 35.52
CA THR A 162 7.08 27.08 36.37
C THR A 162 7.65 27.17 37.79
N THR A 163 8.44 26.19 38.23
CA THR A 163 9.16 26.23 39.52
C THR A 163 10.54 26.89 39.42
N MET A 164 10.99 27.23 38.21
CA MET A 164 12.27 27.91 37.98
C MET A 164 12.10 29.43 38.02
N GLU A 165 13.16 30.17 38.36
CA GLU A 165 13.18 31.62 38.18
C GLU A 165 13.19 31.95 36.68
N MET A 166 12.06 32.43 36.18
CA MET A 166 11.91 32.88 34.79
C MET A 166 11.97 34.40 34.69
N ASP A 167 12.64 34.90 33.66
CA ASP A 167 12.65 36.32 33.31
C ASP A 167 11.32 36.78 32.67
N LEU A 168 11.18 38.09 32.43
CA LEU A 168 9.95 38.67 31.88
C LEU A 168 9.67 38.23 30.44
N LEU A 169 10.70 38.02 29.62
CA LEU A 169 10.58 37.63 28.22
C LEU A 169 10.18 36.15 28.09
N GLU A 170 10.79 35.29 28.91
CA GLU A 170 10.47 33.87 29.00
C GLU A 170 9.01 33.66 29.43
N ARG A 171 8.53 34.46 30.41
CA ARG A 171 7.12 34.43 30.84
C ARG A 171 6.16 34.84 29.73
N GLN A 172 6.48 35.90 28.98
CA GLN A 172 5.66 36.35 27.86
C GLN A 172 5.59 35.31 26.74
N ALA A 173 6.72 34.69 26.39
CA ALA A 173 6.79 33.64 25.38
C ALA A 173 5.97 32.40 25.78
N LEU A 174 6.04 32.01 27.06
CA LEU A 174 5.26 30.90 27.59
C LEU A 174 3.76 31.19 27.55
N GLN A 175 3.34 32.41 27.96
CA GLN A 175 1.94 32.82 27.94
C GLN A 175 1.35 32.84 26.52
N ALA A 176 2.11 33.36 25.54
CA ALA A 176 1.70 33.33 24.14
C ALA A 176 1.53 31.89 23.61
N THR A 177 2.42 30.99 24.01
CA THR A 177 2.36 29.56 23.65
C THR A 177 1.11 28.89 24.24
N PHE A 178 0.79 29.17 25.51
CA PHE A 178 -0.43 28.65 26.15
C PHE A 178 -1.69 29.14 25.47
N GLN A 179 -1.77 30.44 25.14
CA GLN A 179 -2.93 31.00 24.46
C GLN A 179 -3.15 30.33 23.10
N HIS A 180 -2.09 30.16 22.32
CA HIS A 180 -2.17 29.48 21.03
C HIS A 180 -2.58 28.01 21.15
N ALA A 181 -2.07 27.31 22.19
CA ALA A 181 -2.44 25.93 22.46
C ALA A 181 -3.93 25.80 22.84
N MET A 182 -4.43 26.68 23.71
CA MET A 182 -5.84 26.70 24.14
C MET A 182 -6.80 26.98 22.98
N GLU A 183 -6.47 27.91 22.09
CA GLU A 183 -7.26 28.19 20.88
C GLU A 183 -7.33 26.96 19.96
N LYS A 184 -6.19 26.29 19.72
CA LYS A 184 -6.16 25.08 18.91
C LYS A 184 -6.92 23.92 19.56
N LEU A 185 -6.78 23.72 20.86
CA LEU A 185 -7.50 22.67 21.59
C LEU A 185 -9.01 22.94 21.64
N GLY A 186 -9.44 24.19 21.80
CA GLY A 186 -10.86 24.57 21.74
C GLY A 186 -11.49 24.28 20.38
N ARG A 187 -10.76 24.49 19.28
CA ARG A 187 -11.20 24.10 17.93
C ARG A 187 -11.31 22.58 17.75
N LEU A 188 -10.54 21.80 18.50
CA LEU A 188 -10.57 20.33 18.45
C LEU A 188 -11.66 19.73 19.33
N SER A 189 -12.02 20.38 20.45
CA SER A 189 -13.04 19.90 21.39
C SER A 189 -14.47 20.24 20.96
N CYS A 190 -14.68 21.37 20.25
CA CYS A 190 -15.95 21.73 19.63
C CYS A 190 -16.20 20.95 18.32
N GLY A 191 -15.91 19.64 18.30
CA GLY A 191 -15.89 18.81 17.10
C GLY A 191 -17.08 19.03 16.14
N LYS A 192 -16.78 18.89 14.84
CA LYS A 192 -17.71 18.96 13.70
C LYS A 192 -19.08 18.32 13.95
#